data_AF-A0A6L5K0X0-F1
#
_entry.id   AF-A0A6L5K0X0-F1
#
_cell.length_a   1.000
_cell.length_b   1.000
_cell.length_c   1.000
_cell.angle_alpha   90.00
_cell.angle_beta   90.00
_cell.angle_gamma   90.00
#
_symmetry.space_group_name_H-M   'P 1'
#
loop_
_entity.id
_entity.type
_entity.pdbx_description
1 polymer ?
#
loop_
_entity_poly.entity_id
_entity_poly.type
_entity_poly.pdbx_seq_one_letter_code
_entity_poly.pdbx_strand_id
1 'polypeptide(L)' 'MAKPNYSFEKRQRELAKKSKQEEKRRQKLAEKAASEGGVETGAEGAEDSAAAGQPDHGTTGA' A
#
# COMPACT_ATOMS: atom_id res chain seq x y z
N MET A 1 -13.36 -5.45 -28.77
CA MET A 1 -13.10 -4.90 -27.43
C MET A 1 -11.60 -4.79 -27.25
N ALA A 2 -11.07 -3.60 -26.95
CA ALA A 2 -9.65 -3.48 -26.62
C ALA A 2 -9.37 -4.40 -25.42
N LYS A 3 -8.23 -5.10 -25.44
CA LYS A 3 -7.81 -5.94 -24.31
C LYS A 3 -7.81 -5.07 -23.05
N PRO A 4 -8.59 -5.38 -22.01
CA PRO A 4 -8.57 -4.60 -20.78
C PRO A 4 -7.15 -4.67 -20.22
N ASN A 5 -6.55 -3.50 -19.97
CA ASN A 5 -5.19 -3.41 -19.44
C ASN A 5 -5.23 -3.67 -17.93
N TYR A 6 -5.44 -4.94 -17.58
CA TYR A 6 -5.59 -5.41 -16.20
C TYR A 6 -4.35 -5.13 -15.34
N SER A 7 -3.16 -5.00 -15.93
CA SER A 7 -1.94 -4.68 -15.17
C SER A 7 -1.95 -3.23 -14.68
N PHE A 8 -2.46 -2.29 -15.48
CA PHE A 8 -2.64 -0.90 -15.06
C PHE A 8 -3.73 -0.75 -14.00
N GLU A 9 -4.89 -1.38 -14.19
CA GLU A 9 -5.97 -1.38 -13.19
C GLU A 9 -5.54 -2.02 -11.87
N LYS A 10 -4.76 -3.11 -11.92
CA LYS A 10 -4.19 -3.74 -10.72
C LYS A 10 -3.27 -2.77 -9.97
N ARG A 11 -2.33 -2.13 -10.68
CA ARG A 11 -1.42 -1.14 -10.08
C ARG A 11 -2.17 0.05 -9.49
N GLN A 12 -3.22 0.55 -10.16
CA GLN A 12 -4.06 1.62 -9.60
C GLN A 12 -4.77 1.20 -8.31
N ARG A 13 -5.32 -0.01 -8.24
CA ARG A 13 -5.97 -0.52 -7.02
C ARG A 13 -4.97 -0.67 -5.88
N GLU A 14 -3.77 -1.17 -6.16
CA GLU A 14 -2.69 -1.29 -5.18
C GLU A 14 -2.22 0.08 -4.68
N LEU A 15 -2.00 1.05 -5.58
CA LEU A 15 -1.65 2.42 -5.22
C LEU A 15 -2.74 3.08 -4.36
N ALA A 16 -4.01 2.95 -4.73
CA ALA A 16 -5.12 3.49 -3.94
C ALA A 16 -5.19 2.86 -2.54
N LYS A 17 -5.02 1.55 -2.42
CA LYS A 17 -5.00 0.84 -1.12
C LYS A 17 -3.81 1.30 -0.27
N LYS A 18 -2.63 1.43 -0.88
CA LYS A 18 -1.40 1.90 -0.21
C LYS A 18 -1.52 3.35 0.27
N SER A 19 -1.96 4.27 -0.59
CA SER A 19 -2.15 5.68 -0.21
C SER A 19 -3.14 5.83 0.94
N LYS A 20 -4.26 5.08 0.91
CA LYS A 20 -5.24 5.10 2.00
C LYS A 20 -4.69 4.53 3.31
N GLN A 21 -3.85 3.50 3.26
CA GLN A 21 -3.21 2.94 4.45
C GLN A 21 -2.15 3.90 5.03
N GLU A 22 -1.33 4.51 4.18
CA GLU A 22 -0.32 5.49 4.58
C GLU A 22 -0.94 6.76 5.17
N GLU A 23 -2.03 7.27 4.59
CA GLU A 23 -2.76 8.43 5.12
C GLU A 23 -3.33 8.14 6.50
N LYS A 24 -4.01 6.99 6.68
CA LYS A 24 -4.49 6.55 7.99
C LYS A 24 -3.37 6.42 9.01
N ARG A 25 -2.21 5.90 8.59
CA ARG A 25 -1.03 5.78 9.46
C ARG A 25 -0.52 7.16 9.88
N ARG A 26 -0.43 8.11 8.95
CA ARG A 26 -0.02 9.50 9.24
C ARG A 26 -1.00 10.21 10.17
N GLN A 27 -2.31 10.06 9.94
CA GLN A 27 -3.34 10.64 10.81
C GLN A 27 -3.24 10.09 12.23
N LYS A 28 -3.17 8.77 12.39
CA LYS A 28 -2.97 8.13 13.71
C LYS A 28 -1.69 8.60 14.41
N LEU A 29 -0.59 8.77 13.67
CA LEU A 29 0.67 9.28 14.21
C LEU A 29 0.57 10.74 14.64
N ALA A 30 -0.09 11.59 13.85
CA ALA A 30 -0.31 12.99 14.17
C ALA A 30 -1.24 13.15 15.39
N GLU A 31 -2.29 12.34 15.48
CA GLU A 31 -3.21 12.29 16.62
C GLU A 31 -2.51 11.81 17.90
N LYS A 32 -1.68 10.76 17.80
CA LYS A 32 -0.83 10.27 18.91
C LYS A 32 0.19 11.33 19.35
N ALA A 33 0.72 12.14 18.43
CA ALA A 33 1.66 13.22 18.75
C ALA A 33 0.99 14.44 19.38
N ALA A 34 -0.27 14.73 19.02
CA ALA A 34 -1.04 15.84 19.57
C ALA A 34 -1.68 15.53 20.93
N SER A 35 -2.02 14.26 21.19
CA SER A 35 -2.51 13.79 22.49
C SER A 35 -1.32 13.34 23.34
N GLU A 36 -0.72 14.25 24.10
CA GLU A 36 0.41 13.96 25.00
C GLU A 36 0.11 12.77 25.93
N GLY A 37 0.63 11.59 25.59
CA GLY A 37 0.60 10.38 26.42
C GLY A 37 -0.72 9.62 26.41
N GLY A 38 -0.82 8.56 25.59
CA GLY A 38 -2.03 7.74 25.61
C GLY A 38 -2.00 6.49 24.75
N VAL A 39 -1.47 5.42 25.35
CA VAL A 39 -1.90 4.02 25.21
C VAL A 39 -1.85 3.39 23.80
N GLU A 40 -0.80 2.58 23.65
CA GLU A 40 -0.63 1.42 22.77
C GLU A 40 -1.94 0.66 22.49
N THR A 41 -2.69 1.07 21.47
CA THR A 41 -3.74 0.21 20.88
C THR A 41 -3.76 0.37 19.36
N GLY A 42 -3.37 -0.70 18.68
CA GLY A 42 -3.84 -0.97 17.31
C GLY A 42 -2.98 -0.46 16.17
N ALA A 43 -1.76 -1.00 16.06
CA ALA A 43 -1.10 -1.14 14.76
C ALA A 43 -0.49 -2.54 14.54
N GLU A 44 -1.08 -3.58 15.13
CA GLU A 44 -1.07 -4.90 14.50
C GLU A 44 -1.97 -4.78 13.25
N GLY A 45 -1.45 -5.14 12.08
CA GLY A 45 -2.14 -4.95 10.80
C GLY A 45 -1.31 -4.26 9.71
N ALA A 46 0.01 -4.21 9.87
CA ALA A 46 0.94 -3.84 8.79
C ALA A 46 1.84 -5.01 8.35
N GLU A 47 1.47 -6.25 8.67
CA GLU A 47 2.10 -7.46 8.14
C GLU A 47 1.38 -7.98 6.88
N ASP A 48 1.13 -7.13 5.90
CA ASP A 48 0.82 -7.60 4.54
C ASP A 48 1.16 -6.53 3.50
N SER A 49 2.45 -6.33 3.25
CA SER A 49 2.94 -5.68 2.02
C SER A 49 4.34 -6.17 1.68
N ALA A 50 4.61 -7.44 1.97
CA ALA A 50 5.82 -8.14 1.57
C ALA A 50 5.46 -9.47 0.88
N ALA A 51 4.58 -9.44 -0.12
CA ALA A 51 4.48 -10.56 -1.04
C ALA A 51 3.94 -10.15 -2.42
N ALA A 52 4.75 -10.51 -3.43
CA ALA A 52 4.38 -10.81 -4.80
C ALA A 52 4.24 -9.66 -5.82
N GLY A 53 5.38 -9.36 -6.45
CA GLY A 53 5.39 -9.17 -7.89
C GLY A 53 6.53 -8.27 -8.36
N GLN A 54 7.78 -8.77 -8.36
CA GLN A 54 8.71 -8.31 -9.39
C GLN A 54 8.00 -8.56 -10.72
N PRO A 55 7.68 -7.54 -11.53
CA PRO A 55 7.39 -7.83 -12.92
C PRO A 55 8.74 -8.24 -13.51
N ASP A 56 8.95 -9.54 -13.66
CA ASP A 56 9.91 -10.07 -14.61
C ASP A 56 9.46 -9.57 -15.99
N HIS A 57 9.81 -8.32 -16.30
CA HIS A 57 9.76 -7.81 -17.65
C HIS A 57 10.92 -8.49 -18.35
N GLY A 58 10.59 -9.63 -18.95
CA GLY A 58 11.51 -10.56 -19.57
C GLY A 58 12.61 -9.85 -20.34
N THR A 59 13.83 -10.25 -20.01
CA THR A 59 14.98 -10.18 -20.91
C THR A 59 14.65 -10.96 -22.18
N THR A 60 14.00 -10.33 -23.15
CA THR A 60 13.98 -10.84 -24.52
C THR A 60 15.25 -10.36 -25.19
N GLY A 61 16.28 -11.20 -25.10
CA GLY A 61 17.46 -11.09 -25.95
C GLY A 61 17.09 -11.33 -27.40
N ALA A 62 17.53 -10.41 -28.26
CA ALA A 62 17.96 -10.60 -29.64
C ALA A 62 18.72 -9.34 -30.07
#